data_AF-A0A7J3JQZ6-F1
#
_entry.id   AF-A0A7J3JQZ6-F1
#
_cell.length_a   1.000
_cell.length_b   1.000
_cell.length_c   1.000
_cell.angle_alpha   90.00
_cell.angle_beta   90.00
_cell.angle_gamma   90.00
#
_symmetry.space_group_name_H-M   'P 1'
#
loop_
_entity.id
_entity.type
_entity.pdbx_description
1 polymer ?
#
loop_
_entity_poly.entity_id
_entity_poly.type
_entity_poly.pdbx_seq_one_letter_code
_entity_poly.pdbx_strand_id
1 'polypeptide(L)' 'LVMEVSGAELTLSPLHTCCKGWVKPDAGISIRFPRFIRWREDKSANEATTTKEIYEMYLKQMKKVEKAAIVGEEM' A
#
# COMPACT_ATOMS: atom_id res chain seq x y z
N LEU A 1 1.93 -4.60 -19.57
CA LEU A 1 2.43 -3.23 -19.33
C LEU A 1 2.57 -3.04 -17.82
N VAL A 2 3.65 -2.42 -17.35
CA VAL A 2 3.90 -2.14 -15.93
C VAL A 2 4.08 -0.64 -15.74
N MET A 3 3.49 -0.09 -14.69
CA MET A 3 3.56 1.33 -14.35
C MET A 3 4.21 1.51 -12.99
N GLU A 4 5.06 2.52 -12.89
CA GLU A 4 5.54 3.03 -11.62
C GLU A 4 4.53 4.08 -11.11
N VAL A 5 3.96 3.79 -9.94
CA VAL A 5 2.95 4.63 -9.28
C VAL A 5 3.45 4.99 -7.89
N SER A 6 3.33 6.26 -7.51
CA SER A 6 3.60 6.73 -6.16
C SER A 6 2.32 7.21 -5.49
N GLY A 7 2.24 7.09 -4.18
CA GLY A 7 1.10 7.55 -3.39
C GLY A 7 1.53 8.00 -2.01
N ALA A 8 0.62 8.62 -1.28
CA ALA A 8 0.90 9.13 0.06
C ALA A 8 0.94 8.01 1.10
N GLU A 9 -0.03 7.09 1.03
CA GLU A 9 -0.19 6.01 2.00
C GLU A 9 -1.01 4.85 1.43
N LEU A 10 -0.95 3.70 2.09
CA LEU A 10 -1.79 2.53 1.86
C LEU A 10 -2.99 2.55 2.81
N THR A 11 -4.18 2.27 2.27
CA THR A 11 -5.45 2.37 3.00
C THR A 11 -6.33 1.17 2.71
N LEU A 12 -7.26 0.85 3.62
CA LEU A 12 -8.25 -0.18 3.38
C LEU A 12 -9.36 0.34 2.49
N SER A 13 -9.71 -0.43 1.45
CA SER A 13 -10.76 -0.09 0.51
C SER A 13 -11.69 -1.29 0.29
N PRO A 14 -13.02 -1.10 0.35
CA PRO A 14 -13.99 -2.17 0.07
C PRO A 14 -14.07 -2.52 -1.44
N LEU A 15 -13.59 -1.62 -2.31
CA LEU A 15 -13.67 -1.79 -3.77
C LEU A 15 -12.48 -2.56 -4.35
N HIS A 16 -11.31 -2.44 -3.73
CA HIS A 16 -10.08 -3.06 -4.22
C HIS A 16 -9.92 -4.48 -3.70
N THR A 17 -9.40 -5.37 -4.55
CA THR A 17 -9.24 -6.80 -4.24
C THR A 17 -7.81 -7.17 -3.84
N CYS A 18 -6.85 -6.25 -3.97
CA CYS A 18 -5.47 -6.47 -3.53
C CYS A 18 -5.46 -6.81 -2.03
N CYS A 19 -4.88 -7.95 -1.64
CA CYS A 19 -4.86 -8.42 -0.24
C CYS A 19 -6.25 -8.52 0.42
N LYS A 20 -7.32 -8.74 -0.35
CA LYS A 20 -8.67 -8.87 0.20
C LYS A 20 -8.73 -9.99 1.23
N GLY A 21 -9.29 -9.71 2.40
CA GLY A 21 -9.41 -10.68 3.49
C GLY A 21 -8.15 -10.84 4.34
N TRP A 22 -7.03 -10.18 4.01
CA TRP A 22 -5.79 -10.32 4.78
C TRP A 22 -5.77 -9.45 6.03
N VAL A 23 -6.32 -8.23 5.95
CA VAL A 23 -6.49 -7.32 7.09
C VAL A 23 -7.93 -7.36 7.61
N LYS A 24 -8.90 -7.27 6.70
CA LYS A 24 -10.34 -7.27 7.00
C LYS A 24 -11.08 -8.14 5.98
N PRO A 25 -12.09 -8.94 6.39
CA PRO A 25 -12.76 -9.90 5.52
C PRO A 25 -13.25 -9.32 4.17
N ASP A 26 -13.84 -8.13 4.21
CA ASP A 26 -14.46 -7.49 3.04
C ASP A 26 -13.69 -6.30 2.47
N ALA A 27 -12.43 -6.09 2.86
CA ALA A 27 -11.62 -5.00 2.34
C ALA A 27 -10.27 -5.48 1.81
N GLY A 28 -9.85 -4.91 0.69
CA GLY A 28 -8.48 -4.97 0.21
C GLY A 28 -7.71 -3.70 0.55
N ILE A 29 -6.49 -3.63 0.03
CA ILE A 29 -5.58 -2.51 0.19
C ILE A 29 -5.57 -1.68 -1.10
N SER A 30 -5.63 -0.36 -0.94
CA SER A 30 -5.54 0.62 -2.01
C SER A 30 -4.49 1.67 -1.70
N ILE A 31 -3.91 2.25 -2.74
CA ILE A 31 -3.01 3.39 -2.63
C ILE A 31 -3.86 4.67 -2.55
N ARG A 32 -3.59 5.54 -1.58
CA ARG A 32 -4.22 6.86 -1.45
C ARG A 32 -3.45 7.89 -2.26
N PHE A 33 -4.20 8.67 -3.05
CA PHE A 33 -3.67 9.66 -4.00
C PHE A 33 -2.60 9.09 -4.95
N PRO A 34 -2.94 8.04 -5.73
CA PRO A 34 -1.99 7.48 -6.68
C PRO A 34 -1.65 8.48 -7.78
N ARG A 35 -0.36 8.67 -8.02
CA ARG A 35 0.21 9.48 -9.10
C ARG A 35 1.04 8.58 -9.99
N PHE A 36 0.72 8.61 -11.27
CA PHE A 36 1.55 7.96 -12.29
C PHE A 36 2.90 8.69 -12.37
N ILE A 37 3.99 7.91 -12.37
CA ILE A 37 5.34 8.44 -12.57
C ILE A 37 5.80 8.15 -13.99
N ARG A 38 5.90 6.87 -14.37
CA ARG A 38 6.42 6.43 -15.66
C ARG A 38 6.01 5.01 -15.99
N TRP A 39 6.15 4.64 -17.27
CA TRP A 39 6.10 3.25 -17.70
C TRP A 39 7.42 2.54 -17.37
N ARG A 40 7.33 1.26 -17.03
CA ARG A 40 8.46 0.36 -16.81
C ARG A 40 8.53 -0.63 -17.95
N GLU A 41 9.30 -0.29 -18.98
CA GLU A 41 9.56 -1.15 -20.13
C GLU A 41 10.51 -2.30 -19.78
N ASP A 42 11.28 -2.13 -18.71
CA ASP A 42 12.22 -3.11 -18.16
C ASP A 42 11.55 -4.25 -17.37
N LYS A 43 10.24 -4.17 -17.12
CA LYS A 43 9.51 -5.12 -16.27
C LYS A 43 8.33 -5.79 -16.97
N SER A 44 8.20 -7.09 -16.80
CA SER A 44 7.01 -7.86 -17.18
C SER A 44 5.92 -7.83 -16.10
N ALA A 45 4.69 -8.22 -16.46
CA ALA A 45 3.55 -8.19 -15.53
C ALA A 45 3.76 -9.06 -14.26
N ASN A 46 4.55 -10.13 -14.36
CA ASN A 46 4.86 -11.01 -13.24
C ASN A 46 5.92 -10.43 -12.28
N GLU A 47 6.64 -9.38 -12.70
CA GLU A 47 7.68 -8.68 -11.91
C GLU A 47 7.15 -7.38 -11.30
N ALA A 48 5.84 -7.13 -11.42
CA ALA A 48 5.16 -6.08 -10.71
C ALA A 48 5.14 -6.37 -9.19
N THR A 49 4.96 -5.33 -8.40
CA THR A 49 4.89 -5.44 -6.94
C THR A 49 3.79 -6.41 -6.53
N THR A 50 4.17 -7.39 -5.73
CA THR A 50 3.30 -8.48 -5.29
C THR A 50 2.36 -8.02 -4.18
N THR A 51 1.25 -8.73 -4.01
CA THR A 51 0.32 -8.51 -2.90
C THR A 51 1.01 -8.65 -1.54
N LYS A 52 1.96 -9.57 -1.41
CA LYS A 52 2.74 -9.75 -0.19
C LYS A 52 3.58 -8.52 0.15
N GLU A 53 4.28 -7.95 -0.82
CA GLU A 53 5.06 -6.73 -0.63
C GLU A 53 4.17 -5.54 -0.22
N ILE A 54 3.01 -5.37 -0.87
CA ILE A 54 2.03 -4.34 -0.51
C ILE A 54 1.54 -4.52 0.94
N TYR A 55 1.24 -5.76 1.34
CA TYR A 55 0.82 -6.05 2.71
C TYR A 55 1.92 -5.74 3.74
N GLU A 56 3.17 -6.11 3.46
CA GLU A 56 4.31 -5.78 4.33
C GLU A 56 4.53 -4.26 4.44
N MET A 57 4.38 -3.52 3.34
CA MET A 57 4.43 -2.06 3.34
C MET A 57 3.31 -1.46 4.19
N TYR A 58 2.09 -1.98 4.09
CA TYR A 58 0.95 -1.54 4.90
C TYR A 58 1.20 -1.76 6.40
N LEU A 59 1.69 -2.94 6.79
CA LEU A 59 2.04 -3.21 8.20
C LEU A 59 3.14 -2.28 8.72
N LYS A 60 4.16 -1.99 7.91
CA LYS A 60 5.23 -1.04 8.26
C LYS A 60 4.68 0.39 8.47
N GLN A 61 3.71 0.80 7.65
CA GLN A 61 3.04 2.09 7.82
C GLN A 61 2.29 2.16 9.17
N MET A 62 1.53 1.13 9.53
CA MET A 62 0.80 1.11 10.80
C MET A 62 1.73 1.20 12.01
N LYS A 63 2.87 0.48 12.00
CA LYS A 63 3.89 0.59 13.06
C LYS A 63 4.45 2.01 13.19
N LYS A 64 4.58 2.74 12.08
CA LYS A 64 5.05 4.13 12.09
C LYS A 64 3.99 5.09 12.63
N VAL A 65 2.71 4.86 12.31
CA VAL A 65 1.59 5.65 12.84
C VAL A 65 1.47 5.45 14.35
N GLU A 66 1.57 4.20 14.83
CA GLU A 66 1.55 3.88 16.25
C GLU A 66 2.70 4.61 16.97
N LYS A 67 3.92 4.53 16.42
CA LYS A 67 5.09 5.24 16.96
C LYS A 67 4.97 6.78 16.93
N ALA A 68 4.25 7.34 15.96
CA ALA A 68 4.03 8.79 15.87
C ALA A 68 2.97 9.28 16.87
N ALA A 69 1.97 8.44 17.20
CA ALA A 69 0.94 8.77 18.18
C ALA A 69 1.52 8.88 19.60
N ILE A 70 2.37 7.94 19.99
CA ILE A 70 3.02 7.95 21.32
C ILE A 70 3.93 9.18 21.53
N VAL A 71 4.62 9.64 20.49
CA VAL A 71 5.51 10.82 20.58
C VAL A 71 4.72 12.14 20.68
N GLY A 72 3.45 12.15 20.27
CA GLY A 72 2.59 13.33 20.34
C GLY A 72 1.93 13.58 21.69
N GLU A 73 1.86 12.57 22.57
CA GLU A 73 1.30 12.67 23.93
C GLU A 73 2.36 13.06 24.99
N GLU A 74 3.66 13.04 24.65
CA GLU A 74 4.76 13.40 25.56
C GLU A 74 5.28 14.85 25.40
N MET A 75 4.60 15.70 24.60
CA MET A 75 4.89 17.14 24.46
C MET A 75 3.76 18.00 25.01
#